data_AF-A0A6B9Y4N1-F1
#
_entry.id   AF-A0A6B9Y4N1-F1
#
_cell.length_a   1.000
_cell.length_b   1.000
_cell.length_c   1.000
_cell.angle_alpha   90.00
_cell.angle_beta   90.00
_cell.angle_gamma   90.00
#
_symmetry.space_group_name_H-M   'P 1'
#
loop_
_entity.id
_entity.type
_entity.pdbx_description
1 polymer ?
#
loop_
_entity_poly.entity_id
_entity_poly.type
_entity_poly.pdbx_seq_one_letter_code
_entity_poly.pdbx_strand_id
1 'polypeptide(L)'
;MSDVWDLEPSVRSEYGRLERVLVHEPGAEFNTVVDPDAWNWDGLPRQERAAKEHRALVETLEDRGVEVHHLTEAFDHLAESLFVRDVGFAIGGGIVVGKMVEETRHGEERRLSERVIELGTPIYHSVHGDGGFEAGNMVWIDEGTVAIGRSRTTNAAGIRQVRTVLETFGIDVIEVPIFGSTESTGQTHLALVFSMVAPDLALVYSEAVPPEFLDTLHDRGIDTIPVPMREQRNRATSTIVVEPGTIVLSSGNHEVRAALETRGFEVVELAMQEIRKAGGGPKGLVLPLERTPVEE
;
A
#
# COMPACT_ATOMS: atom_id res chain seq x y z
N MET A 1 3.43 -19.19 25.98
CA MET A 1 4.68 -19.14 25.19
C MET A 1 5.08 -17.69 25.23
N SER A 2 6.20 -17.40 25.89
CA SER A 2 6.99 -16.16 25.89
C SER A 2 6.27 -14.83 25.58
N ASP A 3 6.10 -13.98 26.61
CA ASP A 3 5.70 -12.55 26.60
C ASP A 3 6.68 -11.62 25.80
N VAL A 4 7.18 -12.10 24.66
CA VAL A 4 8.21 -11.44 23.83
C VAL A 4 7.78 -11.36 22.37
N TRP A 5 6.95 -12.31 21.91
CA TRP A 5 6.42 -12.33 20.54
C TRP A 5 4.89 -12.22 20.59
N ASP A 6 4.41 -11.05 20.98
CA ASP A 6 3.02 -10.87 21.43
C ASP A 6 2.07 -10.41 20.30
N LEU A 7 2.61 -9.89 19.21
CA LEU A 7 1.86 -9.49 18.02
C LEU A 7 2.10 -10.49 16.89
N GLU A 8 1.02 -11.15 16.45
CA GLU A 8 1.01 -12.14 15.37
C GLU A 8 0.29 -11.58 14.11
N PRO A 9 0.92 -10.67 13.36
CA PRO A 9 0.28 -10.01 12.23
C PRO A 9 0.09 -10.97 11.05
N SER A 10 -1.09 -10.93 10.42
CA SER A 10 -1.37 -11.73 9.22
C SER A 10 -2.39 -11.03 8.33
N VAL A 11 -2.05 -10.90 7.05
CA VAL A 11 -2.90 -10.34 6.01
C VAL A 11 -2.95 -11.33 4.87
N ARG A 12 -4.16 -11.61 4.36
CA ARG A 12 -4.36 -12.48 3.20
C ARG A 12 -5.35 -11.93 2.17
N SER A 13 -5.86 -10.71 2.35
CA SER A 13 -6.73 -10.06 1.38
C SER A 13 -6.59 -8.54 1.46
N GLU A 14 -7.07 -7.82 0.45
CA GLU A 14 -7.18 -6.35 0.52
C GLU A 14 -8.51 -5.89 1.14
N TYR A 15 -9.49 -6.79 1.26
CA TYR A 15 -10.90 -6.46 1.49
C TYR A 15 -11.50 -7.07 2.77
N GLY A 16 -10.78 -7.97 3.46
CA GLY A 16 -11.17 -8.45 4.80
C GLY A 16 -11.16 -7.33 5.83
N ARG A 17 -11.82 -7.49 6.98
CA ARG A 17 -11.88 -6.44 8.01
C ARG A 17 -10.48 -6.10 8.51
N LEU A 18 -10.11 -4.83 8.45
CA LEU A 18 -8.84 -4.31 8.92
C LEU A 18 -8.87 -4.26 10.45
N GLU A 19 -7.97 -4.99 11.09
CA GLU A 19 -7.92 -5.09 12.56
C GLU A 19 -6.79 -4.23 13.11
N ARG A 20 -5.59 -4.33 12.51
CA ARG A 20 -4.39 -3.63 12.99
C ARG A 20 -3.59 -3.04 11.85
N VAL A 21 -3.03 -1.87 12.09
CA VAL A 21 -2.18 -1.17 11.11
C VAL A 21 -0.94 -0.58 11.76
N LEU A 22 0.09 -0.37 10.94
CA LEU A 22 1.20 0.52 11.24
C LEU A 22 1.09 1.76 10.33
N VAL A 23 1.29 2.95 10.91
CA VAL A 23 1.27 4.25 10.21
C VAL A 23 2.44 5.13 10.64
N HIS A 24 2.68 6.24 9.93
CA HIS A 24 3.67 7.25 10.30
C HIS A 24 3.16 8.65 10.00
N GLU A 25 2.99 9.47 11.03
CA GLU A 25 2.60 10.87 10.83
C GLU A 25 3.82 11.66 10.30
N PRO A 26 3.67 12.42 9.21
CA PRO A 26 4.80 13.15 8.63
C PRO A 26 5.28 14.24 9.58
N GLY A 27 6.53 14.12 10.03
CA GLY A 27 7.18 14.98 11.01
C GLY A 27 8.13 16.01 10.40
N ALA A 28 9.21 16.32 11.12
CA ALA A 28 10.20 17.31 10.71
C ALA A 28 10.98 16.88 9.44
N GLU A 29 11.11 15.58 9.21
CA GLU A 29 11.75 14.99 8.04
C GLU A 29 11.14 15.47 6.72
N PHE A 30 9.82 15.72 6.70
CA PHE A 30 9.11 16.28 5.54
C PHE A 30 9.63 17.65 5.11
N ASN A 31 10.14 18.45 6.06
CA ASN A 31 10.65 19.81 5.79
C ASN A 31 12.08 19.81 5.24
N THR A 32 12.75 18.66 5.19
CA THR A 32 14.11 18.57 4.62
C THR A 32 14.12 18.54 3.10
N VAL A 33 12.96 18.28 2.48
CA VAL A 33 12.80 18.29 1.03
C VAL A 33 12.69 19.72 0.52
N VAL A 34 13.73 20.18 -0.18
CA VAL A 34 13.81 21.53 -0.77
C VAL A 34 13.61 21.55 -2.28
N ASP A 35 13.78 20.40 -2.94
CA ASP A 35 13.62 20.22 -4.38
C ASP A 35 12.67 19.03 -4.64
N PRO A 36 11.40 19.28 -5.01
CA PRO A 36 10.43 18.21 -5.24
C PRO A 36 10.79 17.34 -6.46
N ASP A 37 11.46 17.90 -7.48
CA ASP A 37 11.79 17.15 -8.69
C ASP A 37 12.82 16.04 -8.38
N ALA A 38 13.78 16.33 -7.48
CA ALA A 38 14.76 15.35 -7.00
C ALA A 38 14.12 14.16 -6.25
N TRP A 39 12.88 14.31 -5.78
CA TRP A 39 12.10 13.30 -5.06
C TRP A 39 10.97 12.69 -5.92
N ASN A 40 10.85 13.08 -7.18
CA ASN A 40 9.70 12.75 -8.04
C ASN A 40 8.35 13.16 -7.44
N TRP A 41 8.33 14.27 -6.68
CA TRP A 41 7.13 14.81 -6.07
C TRP A 41 6.45 15.80 -7.03
N ASP A 42 5.12 15.79 -7.06
CA ASP A 42 4.30 16.74 -7.83
C ASP A 42 4.36 18.17 -7.24
N GLY A 43 4.97 18.34 -6.06
CA GLY A 43 5.26 19.61 -5.42
C GLY A 43 5.62 19.45 -3.95
N LEU A 44 5.94 20.57 -3.28
CA LEU A 44 6.26 20.55 -1.85
C LEU A 44 4.98 20.53 -0.99
N PRO A 45 4.75 19.48 -0.16
CA PRO A 45 3.69 19.46 0.82
C PRO A 45 3.92 20.49 1.93
N ARG A 46 2.84 21.07 2.44
CA ARG A 46 2.88 21.79 3.73
C ARG A 46 2.77 20.78 4.85
N GLN A 47 3.87 20.55 5.57
CA GLN A 47 3.96 19.52 6.60
C GLN A 47 2.79 19.53 7.60
N GLU A 48 2.45 20.67 8.21
CA GLU A 48 1.33 20.75 9.16
C GLU A 48 -0.02 20.31 8.57
N ARG A 49 -0.23 20.58 7.28
CA ARG A 49 -1.46 20.18 6.59
C ARG A 49 -1.43 18.71 6.19
N ALA A 50 -0.29 18.20 5.72
CA ALA A 50 -0.12 16.77 5.47
C ALA A 50 -0.32 15.95 6.76
N ALA A 51 0.21 16.42 7.89
CA ALA A 51 -0.02 15.82 9.20
C ALA A 51 -1.50 15.86 9.61
N LYS A 52 -2.22 16.94 9.30
CA LYS A 52 -3.67 17.02 9.51
C LYS A 52 -4.45 16.03 8.64
N GLU A 53 -4.07 15.88 7.37
CA GLU A 53 -4.67 14.90 6.45
C GLU A 53 -4.42 13.46 6.94
N HIS A 54 -3.19 13.17 7.40
CA HIS A 54 -2.83 11.90 8.01
C HIS A 54 -3.64 11.61 9.29
N ARG A 55 -3.77 12.58 10.20
CA ARG A 55 -4.57 12.42 11.41
C ARG A 55 -6.05 12.15 11.11
N ALA A 56 -6.61 12.78 10.08
CA ALA A 56 -7.98 12.46 9.66
C ALA A 56 -8.13 11.01 9.17
N LEU A 57 -7.10 10.44 8.52
CA LEU A 57 -7.08 9.01 8.19
C LEU A 57 -7.01 8.14 9.45
N VAL A 58 -6.11 8.46 10.38
CA VAL A 58 -5.98 7.73 11.65
C VAL A 58 -7.30 7.73 12.43
N GLU A 59 -7.91 8.91 12.63
CA GLU A 59 -9.22 9.06 13.29
C GLU A 59 -10.29 8.21 12.58
N THR A 60 -10.30 8.20 11.24
CA THR A 60 -11.25 7.39 10.44
C THR A 60 -11.10 5.88 10.67
N LEU A 61 -9.87 5.41 10.87
CA LEU A 61 -9.55 4.01 11.14
C LEU A 61 -9.92 3.64 12.59
N GLU A 62 -9.53 4.47 13.55
CA GLU A 62 -9.83 4.27 14.97
C GLU A 62 -11.34 4.29 15.26
N ASP A 63 -12.10 5.19 14.62
CA ASP A 63 -13.56 5.27 14.71
C ASP A 63 -14.25 3.98 14.22
N ARG A 64 -13.56 3.16 13.40
CA ARG A 64 -14.02 1.86 12.90
C ARG A 64 -13.45 0.67 13.68
N GLY A 65 -12.78 0.96 14.81
CA GLY A 65 -12.23 -0.04 15.70
C GLY A 65 -10.96 -0.70 15.18
N VAL A 66 -10.25 -0.07 14.24
CA VAL A 66 -8.90 -0.49 13.84
C VAL A 66 -7.90 -0.05 14.91
N GLU A 67 -7.07 -0.96 15.38
CA GLU A 67 -5.95 -0.64 16.27
C GLU A 67 -4.77 -0.06 15.45
N VAL A 68 -4.35 1.15 15.80
CA VAL A 68 -3.31 1.90 15.08
C VAL A 68 -2.01 1.91 15.86
N HIS A 69 -0.98 1.28 15.31
CA HIS A 69 0.39 1.43 15.77
C HIS A 69 1.10 2.50 14.96
N HIS A 70 2.01 3.23 15.58
CA HIS A 70 2.85 4.23 14.92
C HIS A 70 4.28 3.72 14.76
N LEU A 71 4.94 4.09 13.65
CA LEU A 71 6.41 4.09 13.60
C LEU A 71 6.94 5.05 14.68
N THR A 72 8.12 4.72 15.21
CA THR A 72 8.86 5.64 16.09
C THR A 72 9.44 6.80 15.26
N GLU A 73 10.11 7.76 15.91
CA GLU A 73 10.67 8.92 15.23
C GLU A 73 11.49 8.53 13.99
N ALA A 74 11.06 9.03 12.83
CA ALA A 74 11.79 8.89 11.58
C ALA A 74 13.15 9.62 11.68
N PHE A 75 14.12 9.16 10.89
CA PHE A 75 15.35 9.95 10.73
C PHE A 75 15.05 11.17 9.87
N ASP A 76 15.71 12.31 10.15
CA ASP A 76 15.48 13.59 9.45
C ASP A 76 15.52 13.50 7.92
N HIS A 77 16.30 12.58 7.35
CA HIS A 77 16.47 12.42 5.91
C HIS A 77 15.43 11.51 5.23
N LEU A 78 14.56 10.83 5.99
CA LEU A 78 13.59 9.86 5.47
C LEU A 78 12.21 10.48 5.30
N ALA A 79 12.11 11.50 4.43
CA ALA A 79 10.86 12.22 4.21
C ALA A 79 9.71 11.34 3.71
N GLU A 80 9.99 10.19 3.09
CA GLU A 80 8.97 9.24 2.61
C GLU A 80 8.57 8.17 3.64
N SER A 81 9.03 8.30 4.90
CA SER A 81 8.61 7.41 6.01
C SER A 81 7.09 7.38 6.21
N LEU A 82 6.37 8.39 5.71
CA LEU A 82 4.90 8.43 5.64
C LEU A 82 4.32 7.22 4.87
N PHE A 83 5.01 6.74 3.84
CA PHE A 83 4.55 5.66 2.96
C PHE A 83 5.00 4.29 3.46
N VAL A 84 4.62 3.98 4.71
CA VAL A 84 5.02 2.76 5.43
C VAL A 84 4.65 1.48 4.71
N ARG A 85 3.60 1.49 3.87
CA ARG A 85 3.16 0.32 3.08
C ARG A 85 4.25 -0.20 2.17
N ASP A 86 5.14 0.66 1.69
CA ASP A 86 6.14 0.29 0.70
C ASP A 86 7.27 -0.53 1.30
N VAL A 87 7.50 -0.39 2.60
CA VAL A 87 8.70 -0.91 3.28
C VAL A 87 8.62 -2.41 3.56
N GLY A 88 7.41 -2.97 3.69
CA GLY A 88 7.22 -4.39 3.97
C GLY A 88 5.75 -4.80 4.03
N PHE A 89 5.50 -6.09 4.31
CA PHE A 89 4.15 -6.63 4.45
C PHE A 89 4.07 -7.71 5.53
N ALA A 90 2.89 -7.84 6.12
CA ALA A 90 2.57 -8.86 7.11
C ALA A 90 2.06 -10.15 6.47
N ILE A 91 2.45 -11.28 7.03
CA ILE A 91 1.94 -12.60 6.67
C ILE A 91 2.20 -13.60 7.81
N GLY A 92 1.21 -14.41 8.15
CA GLY A 92 1.42 -15.66 8.88
C GLY A 92 2.04 -15.53 10.28
N GLY A 93 1.90 -14.38 10.93
CA GLY A 93 2.48 -14.08 12.24
C GLY A 93 3.80 -13.31 12.20
N GLY A 94 4.22 -12.82 11.04
CA GLY A 94 5.50 -12.11 10.88
C GLY A 94 5.48 -11.10 9.74
N ILE A 95 6.66 -10.48 9.53
CA ILE A 95 6.85 -9.43 8.53
C ILE A 95 7.93 -9.84 7.53
N VAL A 96 7.68 -9.53 6.25
CA VAL A 96 8.72 -9.50 5.21
C VAL A 96 9.08 -8.04 4.97
N VAL A 97 10.35 -7.73 5.13
CA VAL A 97 10.90 -6.39 4.86
C VAL A 97 11.41 -6.35 3.42
N GLY A 98 10.98 -5.34 2.68
CA GLY A 98 11.44 -5.05 1.33
C GLY A 98 12.86 -4.51 1.30
N LYS A 99 13.23 -3.95 0.14
CA LYS A 99 14.48 -3.22 -0.05
C LYS A 99 14.20 -2.05 -0.97
N MET A 100 14.29 -0.85 -0.43
CA MET A 100 14.04 0.39 -1.16
C MET A 100 15.10 0.53 -2.27
N VAL A 101 14.68 1.05 -3.42
CA VAL A 101 15.56 1.18 -4.58
C VAL A 101 16.11 2.60 -4.70
N GLU A 102 15.29 3.60 -4.38
CA GLU A 102 15.71 4.99 -4.40
C GLU A 102 16.52 5.31 -3.14
N GLU A 103 17.69 5.95 -3.31
CA GLU A 103 18.64 6.18 -2.22
C GLU A 103 18.06 7.05 -1.10
N THR A 104 17.11 7.92 -1.42
CA THR A 104 16.40 8.80 -0.48
C THR A 104 15.58 8.02 0.55
N ARG A 105 15.21 6.77 0.25
CA ARG A 105 14.42 5.90 1.13
C ARG A 105 15.27 4.86 1.87
N HIS A 106 16.56 4.75 1.56
CA HIS A 106 17.45 3.81 2.25
C HIS A 106 17.51 4.11 3.75
N GLY A 107 17.09 3.15 4.57
CA GLY A 107 17.02 3.29 6.02
C GLY A 107 15.59 3.21 6.55
N GLU A 108 14.58 3.38 5.71
CA GLU A 108 13.19 3.08 6.09
C GLU A 108 13.03 1.61 6.50
N GLU A 109 13.75 0.69 5.84
CA GLU A 109 13.75 -0.73 6.17
C GLU A 109 14.27 -0.99 7.58
N ARG A 110 15.28 -0.23 8.00
CA ARG A 110 15.81 -0.28 9.36
C ARG A 110 14.75 0.19 10.36
N ARG A 111 14.02 1.28 10.06
CA ARG A 111 12.99 1.81 10.95
C ARG A 111 11.82 0.86 11.10
N LEU A 112 11.35 0.27 10.00
CA LEU A 112 10.35 -0.78 10.08
C LEU A 112 10.86 -1.96 10.91
N SER A 113 12.09 -2.42 10.67
CA SER A 113 12.69 -3.56 11.39
C SER A 113 12.79 -3.32 12.90
N GLU A 114 13.28 -2.16 13.32
CA GLU A 114 13.33 -1.75 14.73
C GLU A 114 11.92 -1.78 15.34
N ARG A 115 10.93 -1.21 14.64
CA ARG A 115 9.57 -1.12 15.14
C ARG A 115 8.86 -2.46 15.27
N VAL A 116 8.98 -3.35 14.29
CA VAL A 116 8.31 -4.66 14.35
C VAL A 116 8.91 -5.56 15.43
N ILE A 117 10.22 -5.42 15.72
CA ILE A 117 10.86 -6.11 16.84
C ILE A 117 10.31 -5.59 18.18
N GLU A 118 10.15 -4.26 18.34
CA GLU A 118 9.55 -3.67 19.54
C GLU A 118 8.10 -4.13 19.77
N LEU A 119 7.36 -4.34 18.68
CA LEU A 119 5.99 -4.88 18.73
C LEU A 119 5.93 -6.38 19.04
N GLY A 120 7.09 -7.05 19.17
CA GLY A 120 7.12 -8.49 19.39
C GLY A 120 6.68 -9.27 18.15
N THR A 121 7.09 -8.85 16.96
CA THR A 121 6.80 -9.54 15.70
C THR A 121 8.08 -10.03 15.03
N PRO A 122 8.18 -11.32 14.65
CA PRO A 122 9.34 -11.85 13.94
C PRO A 122 9.43 -11.32 12.50
N ILE A 123 10.67 -11.15 12.02
CA ILE A 123 10.96 -10.86 10.61
C ILE A 123 11.33 -12.17 9.92
N TYR A 124 10.57 -12.57 8.92
CA TYR A 124 10.82 -13.82 8.18
C TYR A 124 11.89 -13.66 7.10
N HIS A 125 11.95 -12.47 6.49
CA HIS A 125 12.90 -12.20 5.42
C HIS A 125 13.13 -10.69 5.27
N SER A 126 14.35 -10.32 4.88
CA SER A 126 14.67 -8.99 4.38
C SER A 126 15.25 -9.12 2.99
N VAL A 127 14.66 -8.45 2.00
CA VAL A 127 15.14 -8.48 0.62
C VAL A 127 16.56 -7.90 0.55
N HIS A 128 17.46 -8.57 -0.14
CA HIS A 128 18.89 -8.25 -0.10
C HIS A 128 19.61 -8.48 -1.44
N GLY A 129 20.91 -8.14 -1.47
CA GLY A 129 21.74 -8.24 -2.68
C GLY A 129 21.19 -7.37 -3.81
N ASP A 130 21.08 -7.95 -5.01
CA ASP A 130 20.56 -7.26 -6.20
C ASP A 130 19.02 -7.18 -6.25
N GLY A 131 18.32 -7.71 -5.24
CA GLY A 131 16.86 -7.64 -5.15
C GLY A 131 16.41 -6.24 -4.77
N GLY A 132 15.54 -5.63 -5.58
CA GLY A 132 14.74 -4.46 -5.22
C GLY A 132 13.29 -4.89 -5.08
N PHE A 133 12.63 -4.50 -3.98
CA PHE A 133 11.24 -4.84 -3.72
C PHE A 133 10.61 -3.81 -2.78
N GLU A 134 9.64 -3.07 -3.30
CA GLU A 134 8.77 -2.22 -2.49
C GLU A 134 7.37 -2.83 -2.46
N ALA A 135 6.84 -3.06 -1.26
CA ALA A 135 5.58 -3.75 -1.01
C ALA A 135 4.33 -3.00 -1.50
N GLY A 136 4.46 -1.72 -1.90
CA GLY A 136 3.44 -1.03 -2.70
C GLY A 136 3.21 -1.71 -4.07
N ASN A 137 4.15 -2.53 -4.56
CA ASN A 137 3.94 -3.37 -5.73
C ASN A 137 3.15 -4.65 -5.45
N MET A 138 2.86 -4.99 -4.19
CA MET A 138 2.12 -6.19 -3.82
C MET A 138 0.67 -5.87 -3.47
N VAL A 139 -0.25 -6.50 -4.19
CA VAL A 139 -1.70 -6.41 -3.96
C VAL A 139 -2.26 -7.81 -3.84
N TRP A 140 -2.98 -8.11 -2.77
CA TRP A 140 -3.70 -9.39 -2.65
C TRP A 140 -4.84 -9.45 -3.67
N ILE A 141 -4.91 -10.55 -4.43
CA ILE A 141 -6.05 -10.85 -5.31
C ILE A 141 -7.11 -11.61 -4.51
N ASP A 142 -6.68 -12.63 -3.78
CA ASP A 142 -7.48 -13.49 -2.93
C ASP A 142 -6.57 -14.12 -1.84
N GLU A 143 -7.13 -14.96 -0.96
CA GLU A 143 -6.39 -15.56 0.16
C GLU A 143 -5.22 -16.47 -0.24
N GLY A 144 -5.21 -16.93 -1.49
CA GLY A 144 -4.17 -17.80 -2.04
C GLY A 144 -3.26 -17.12 -3.05
N THR A 145 -3.50 -15.85 -3.41
CA THR A 145 -2.83 -15.23 -4.56
C THR A 145 -2.51 -13.76 -4.31
N VAL A 146 -1.27 -13.36 -4.60
CA VAL A 146 -0.88 -11.95 -4.74
C VAL A 146 -0.51 -11.61 -6.17
N ALA A 147 -0.83 -10.39 -6.60
CA ALA A 147 -0.21 -9.77 -7.76
C ALA A 147 0.98 -8.93 -7.31
N ILE A 148 2.13 -9.11 -7.97
CA ILE A 148 3.34 -8.32 -7.74
C ILE A 148 3.72 -7.56 -9.01
N GLY A 149 3.70 -6.24 -8.90
CA GLY A 149 4.15 -5.32 -9.94
C GLY A 149 5.65 -5.45 -10.21
N ARG A 150 6.03 -5.67 -11.47
CA ARG A 150 7.41 -5.47 -11.93
C ARG A 150 7.54 -4.02 -12.38
N SER A 151 8.33 -3.25 -11.63
CA SER A 151 8.40 -1.80 -11.74
C SER A 151 9.84 -1.28 -11.66
N ARG A 152 9.99 0.04 -11.51
CA ARG A 152 11.27 0.68 -11.20
C ARG A 152 11.81 0.29 -9.82
N THR A 153 10.92 0.04 -8.87
CA THR A 153 11.27 -0.23 -7.46
C THR A 153 11.17 -1.71 -7.09
N THR A 154 10.57 -2.53 -7.96
CA THR A 154 10.49 -3.99 -7.77
C THR A 154 11.02 -4.74 -9.00
N ASN A 155 12.12 -5.48 -8.81
CA ASN A 155 12.81 -6.21 -9.87
C ASN A 155 12.67 -7.74 -9.72
N ALA A 156 13.08 -8.49 -10.76
CA ALA A 156 12.95 -9.95 -10.78
C ALA A 156 13.72 -10.66 -9.63
N ALA A 157 14.81 -10.09 -9.14
CA ALA A 157 15.56 -10.67 -8.02
C ALA A 157 14.82 -10.50 -6.69
N GLY A 158 14.19 -9.33 -6.47
CA GLY A 158 13.34 -9.09 -5.31
C GLY A 158 12.09 -9.97 -5.34
N ILE A 159 11.41 -10.05 -6.48
CA ILE A 159 10.23 -10.92 -6.66
C ILE A 159 10.57 -12.38 -6.35
N ARG A 160 11.70 -12.91 -6.83
CA ARG A 160 12.11 -14.29 -6.53
C ARG A 160 12.29 -14.54 -5.04
N GLN A 161 12.94 -13.62 -4.32
CA GLN A 161 13.14 -13.74 -2.88
C GLN A 161 11.80 -13.76 -2.12
N VAL A 162 10.91 -12.81 -2.46
CA VAL A 162 9.58 -12.72 -1.82
C VAL A 162 8.71 -13.92 -2.17
N ARG A 163 8.73 -14.38 -3.43
CA ARG A 163 8.01 -15.58 -3.88
C ARG A 163 8.39 -16.80 -3.05
N THR A 164 9.67 -17.03 -2.76
CA THR A 164 10.11 -18.15 -1.92
C THR A 164 9.50 -18.11 -0.51
N VAL A 165 9.31 -16.93 0.07
CA VAL A 165 8.64 -16.79 1.37
C VAL A 165 7.14 -17.05 1.24
N LEU A 166 6.48 -16.45 0.24
CA LEU A 166 5.04 -16.63 0.01
C LEU A 166 4.66 -18.10 -0.27
N GLU A 167 5.51 -18.84 -0.99
CA GLU A 167 5.34 -20.28 -1.25
C GLU A 167 5.27 -21.11 0.05
N THR A 168 5.97 -20.71 1.12
CA THR A 168 5.88 -21.44 2.41
C THR A 168 4.52 -21.30 3.08
N PHE A 169 3.73 -20.30 2.66
CA PHE A 169 2.37 -20.04 3.14
C PHE A 169 1.30 -20.43 2.11
N GLY A 170 1.68 -21.17 1.06
CA GLY A 170 0.78 -21.62 0.00
C GLY A 170 0.19 -20.48 -0.82
N ILE A 171 0.96 -19.41 -1.06
CA ILE A 171 0.50 -18.25 -1.83
C ILE A 171 1.18 -18.23 -3.21
N ASP A 172 0.35 -18.14 -4.23
CA ASP A 172 0.74 -17.96 -5.61
C ASP A 172 1.05 -16.49 -5.92
N VAL A 173 1.99 -16.28 -6.84
CA VAL A 173 2.40 -14.94 -7.29
C VAL A 173 2.13 -14.79 -8.78
N ILE A 174 1.26 -13.82 -9.11
CA ILE A 174 1.06 -13.29 -10.46
C ILE A 174 2.00 -12.10 -10.65
N GLU A 175 2.93 -12.19 -11.59
CA GLU A 175 3.80 -11.06 -11.93
C GLU A 175 3.12 -10.16 -12.96
N VAL A 176 3.01 -8.87 -12.65
CA VAL A 176 2.33 -7.88 -13.49
C VAL A 176 3.33 -6.81 -13.92
N PRO A 177 3.76 -6.76 -15.18
CA PRO A 177 4.47 -5.59 -15.70
C PRO A 177 3.62 -4.34 -15.53
N ILE A 178 4.12 -3.30 -14.86
CA ILE A 178 3.39 -2.03 -14.77
C ILE A 178 4.02 -1.00 -15.71
N PHE A 179 3.16 -0.32 -16.46
CA PHE A 179 3.56 0.68 -17.45
C PHE A 179 3.44 2.09 -16.88
N GLY A 180 4.29 3.01 -17.37
CA GLY A 180 4.09 4.44 -17.12
C GLY A 180 2.88 4.96 -17.90
N SER A 181 2.14 5.91 -17.32
CA SER A 181 1.25 6.75 -18.12
C SER A 181 2.08 7.76 -18.91
N THR A 182 1.53 8.28 -19.99
CA THR A 182 2.19 9.11 -21.02
C THR A 182 2.88 10.40 -20.54
N GLU A 183 2.90 10.70 -19.24
CA GLU A 183 3.50 11.90 -18.65
C GLU A 183 4.50 11.60 -17.50
N SER A 184 4.68 10.35 -17.05
CA SER A 184 5.65 9.99 -16.00
C SER A 184 6.62 8.90 -16.45
N THR A 185 7.82 8.88 -15.88
CA THR A 185 8.91 7.94 -16.21
C THR A 185 8.68 6.51 -15.68
N GLY A 186 7.42 6.03 -15.69
CA GLY A 186 6.99 4.75 -15.11
C GLY A 186 6.20 4.96 -13.81
N GLN A 187 5.14 4.18 -13.59
CA GLN A 187 4.51 4.08 -12.27
C GLN A 187 5.43 3.27 -11.33
N THR A 188 5.56 3.71 -10.08
CA THR A 188 6.45 3.07 -9.09
C THR A 188 5.84 1.81 -8.48
N HIS A 189 4.51 1.79 -8.31
CA HIS A 189 3.81 0.76 -7.55
C HIS A 189 2.52 0.28 -8.22
N LEU A 190 2.27 -1.03 -8.21
CA LEU A 190 0.99 -1.62 -8.64
C LEU A 190 -0.21 -1.08 -7.85
N ALA A 191 -0.06 -0.86 -6.54
CA ALA A 191 -1.11 -0.30 -5.69
C ALA A 191 -1.57 1.12 -6.09
N LEU A 192 -0.76 1.84 -6.88
CA LEU A 192 -1.14 3.13 -7.42
C LEU A 192 -1.97 2.99 -8.70
N VAL A 193 -2.16 1.82 -9.30
CA VAL A 193 -2.92 1.64 -10.55
C VAL A 193 -3.92 0.48 -10.48
N PHE A 194 -3.89 -0.29 -9.40
CA PHE A 194 -4.74 -1.45 -9.18
C PHE A 194 -5.02 -1.65 -7.70
N SER A 195 -6.27 -1.91 -7.34
CA SER A 195 -6.64 -2.38 -6.00
C SER A 195 -7.88 -3.26 -6.03
N MET A 196 -7.82 -4.39 -5.34
CA MET A 196 -9.02 -5.14 -4.95
C MET A 196 -9.81 -4.33 -3.91
N VAL A 197 -11.14 -4.37 -4.01
CA VAL A 197 -12.06 -3.71 -3.06
C VAL A 197 -13.13 -4.65 -2.50
N ALA A 198 -13.35 -5.79 -3.14
CA ALA A 198 -14.14 -6.93 -2.69
C ALA A 198 -13.60 -8.21 -3.37
N PRO A 199 -14.04 -9.43 -2.95
CA PRO A 199 -13.58 -10.69 -3.56
C PRO A 199 -13.74 -10.74 -5.10
N ASP A 200 -14.77 -10.09 -5.62
CA ASP A 200 -15.20 -10.09 -7.02
C ASP A 200 -15.11 -8.71 -7.68
N LEU A 201 -14.43 -7.73 -7.06
CA LEU A 201 -14.38 -6.36 -7.58
C LEU A 201 -13.03 -5.68 -7.36
N ALA A 202 -12.52 -5.06 -8.42
CA ALA A 202 -11.29 -4.27 -8.41
C ALA A 202 -11.48 -2.86 -9.01
N LEU A 203 -10.66 -1.92 -8.56
CA LEU A 203 -10.41 -0.63 -9.23
C LEU A 203 -9.15 -0.76 -10.09
N VAL A 204 -9.23 -0.35 -11.36
CA VAL A 204 -8.10 -0.51 -12.29
C VAL A 204 -7.93 0.72 -13.18
N TYR A 205 -6.72 1.28 -13.22
CA TYR A 205 -6.28 2.18 -14.29
C TYR A 205 -5.69 1.33 -15.42
N SER A 206 -6.53 0.97 -16.39
CA SER A 206 -6.23 -0.07 -17.38
C SER A 206 -5.07 0.29 -18.31
N GLU A 207 -4.77 1.57 -18.51
CA GLU A 207 -3.66 2.02 -19.34
C GLU A 207 -2.28 1.71 -18.74
N ALA A 208 -2.20 1.37 -17.46
CA ALA A 208 -0.95 1.06 -16.76
C ALA A 208 -0.69 -0.43 -16.54
N VAL A 209 -1.59 -1.31 -16.97
CA VAL A 209 -1.48 -2.77 -16.81
C VAL A 209 -1.68 -3.49 -18.15
N PRO A 210 -1.11 -4.69 -18.34
CA PRO A 210 -1.29 -5.45 -19.56
C PRO A 210 -2.74 -5.96 -19.71
N PRO A 211 -3.29 -6.01 -20.93
CA PRO A 211 -4.59 -6.63 -21.19
C PRO A 211 -4.71 -8.05 -20.62
N GLU A 212 -3.62 -8.84 -20.67
CA GLU A 212 -3.58 -10.20 -20.15
C GLU A 212 -3.84 -10.27 -18.63
N PHE A 213 -3.50 -9.20 -17.89
CA PHE A 213 -3.83 -9.11 -16.47
C PHE A 213 -5.33 -8.84 -16.27
N LEU A 214 -5.95 -8.04 -17.14
CA LEU A 214 -7.41 -7.83 -17.12
C LEU A 214 -8.15 -9.13 -17.46
N ASP A 215 -7.68 -9.87 -18.46
CA ASP A 215 -8.21 -11.20 -18.79
C ASP A 215 -8.08 -12.15 -17.60
N THR A 216 -6.95 -12.13 -16.90
CA THR A 216 -6.73 -12.93 -15.69
C THR A 216 -7.73 -12.59 -14.56
N LEU A 217 -8.04 -11.31 -14.35
CA LEU A 217 -9.06 -10.90 -13.38
C LEU A 217 -10.45 -11.38 -13.80
N HIS A 218 -10.82 -11.17 -15.07
CA HIS A 218 -12.09 -11.63 -15.62
C HIS A 218 -12.26 -13.15 -15.51
N ASP A 219 -11.23 -13.94 -15.85
CA ASP A 219 -11.27 -15.41 -15.76
C ASP A 219 -11.38 -15.92 -14.33
N ARG A 220 -11.00 -15.09 -13.34
CA ARG A 220 -11.21 -15.32 -11.91
C ARG A 220 -12.57 -14.84 -11.41
N GLY A 221 -13.41 -14.29 -12.27
CA GLY A 221 -14.72 -13.73 -11.89
C GLY A 221 -14.64 -12.39 -11.16
N ILE A 222 -13.54 -11.64 -11.34
CA ILE A 222 -13.34 -10.32 -10.73
C ILE A 222 -13.76 -9.25 -11.74
N ASP A 223 -14.84 -8.55 -11.44
CA ASP A 223 -15.28 -7.37 -12.18
C ASP A 223 -14.33 -6.20 -11.92
N THR A 224 -14.24 -5.29 -12.89
CA THR A 224 -13.39 -4.09 -12.78
C THR A 224 -14.19 -2.81 -12.92
N ILE A 225 -13.96 -1.85 -12.02
CA ILE A 225 -14.32 -0.45 -12.22
C ILE A 225 -13.13 0.26 -12.87
N PRO A 226 -13.24 0.72 -14.12
CA PRO A 226 -12.18 1.48 -14.76
C PRO A 226 -12.03 2.84 -14.09
N VAL A 227 -10.80 3.21 -13.75
CA VAL A 227 -10.45 4.51 -13.19
C VAL A 227 -10.03 5.44 -14.34
N PRO A 228 -10.73 6.55 -14.59
CA PRO A 228 -10.33 7.46 -15.65
C PRO A 228 -9.05 8.22 -15.26
N MET A 229 -8.23 8.59 -16.24
CA MET A 229 -6.95 9.32 -16.04
C MET A 229 -7.08 10.54 -15.11
N ARG A 230 -8.21 11.27 -15.16
CA ARG A 230 -8.45 12.43 -14.30
C ARG A 230 -8.53 12.09 -12.81
N GLU A 231 -9.12 10.94 -12.46
CA GLU A 231 -9.25 10.45 -11.08
C GLU A 231 -8.02 9.65 -10.66
N GLN A 232 -7.35 9.04 -11.63
CA GLN A 232 -6.05 8.45 -11.42
C GLN A 232 -5.02 9.48 -10.93
N ARG A 233 -5.04 10.72 -11.44
CA ARG A 233 -4.22 11.85 -10.93
C ARG A 233 -4.52 12.21 -9.47
N ASN A 234 -5.71 11.85 -8.97
CA ASN A 234 -6.13 11.99 -7.58
C ASN A 234 -5.90 10.71 -6.76
N ARG A 235 -5.24 9.69 -7.34
CA ARG A 235 -4.91 8.40 -6.71
C ARG A 235 -6.15 7.54 -6.39
N ALA A 236 -7.16 7.55 -7.25
CA ALA A 236 -8.43 6.83 -7.01
C ALA A 236 -8.30 5.31 -6.82
N THR A 237 -7.26 4.68 -7.36
CA THR A 237 -6.93 3.25 -7.16
C THR A 237 -6.26 2.97 -5.82
N SER A 238 -5.67 3.98 -5.18
CA SER A 238 -4.95 3.86 -3.92
C SER A 238 -5.91 3.94 -2.72
N THR A 239 -6.84 2.99 -2.63
CA THR A 239 -7.89 2.95 -1.59
C THR A 239 -7.56 2.00 -0.44
N ILE A 240 -8.26 2.16 0.68
CA ILE A 240 -8.22 1.20 1.79
C ILE A 240 -9.64 0.68 1.98
N VAL A 241 -9.82 -0.64 1.91
CA VAL A 241 -11.03 -1.27 2.46
C VAL A 241 -10.81 -1.39 3.97
N VAL A 242 -11.66 -0.76 4.77
CA VAL A 242 -11.56 -0.84 6.24
C VAL A 242 -12.30 -2.06 6.75
N GLU A 243 -13.44 -2.36 6.15
CA GLU A 243 -14.22 -3.58 6.37
C GLU A 243 -15.03 -3.89 5.10
N PRO A 244 -15.52 -5.12 4.92
CA PRO A 244 -16.31 -5.47 3.75
C PRO A 244 -17.46 -4.47 3.53
N GLY A 245 -17.47 -3.81 2.37
CA GLY A 245 -18.45 -2.79 2.02
C GLY A 245 -18.06 -1.35 2.35
N THR A 246 -16.99 -1.08 3.10
CA THR A 246 -16.58 0.27 3.48
C THR A 246 -15.18 0.62 2.96
N ILE A 247 -15.11 1.63 2.09
CA ILE A 247 -13.90 2.03 1.37
C ILE A 247 -13.51 3.46 1.75
N VAL A 248 -12.25 3.67 2.13
CA VAL A 248 -11.62 4.98 2.23
C VAL A 248 -11.03 5.35 0.87
N LEU A 249 -11.46 6.50 0.35
CA LEU A 249 -11.09 7.03 -0.96
C LEU A 249 -10.58 8.47 -0.81
N SER A 250 -9.59 8.86 -1.61
CA SER A 250 -9.17 10.26 -1.68
C SER A 250 -10.28 11.12 -2.30
N SER A 251 -10.47 12.33 -1.78
CA SER A 251 -11.49 13.26 -2.26
C SER A 251 -11.28 13.66 -3.74
N GLY A 252 -12.36 13.87 -4.49
CA GLY A 252 -12.31 14.37 -5.86
C GLY A 252 -12.38 13.27 -6.93
N ASN A 253 -12.81 12.07 -6.54
CA ASN A 253 -12.96 10.90 -7.40
C ASN A 253 -14.44 10.53 -7.59
N HIS A 254 -15.20 11.47 -8.14
CA HIS A 254 -16.67 11.38 -8.24
C HIS A 254 -17.20 10.23 -9.10
N GLU A 255 -16.53 9.86 -10.20
CA GLU A 255 -16.95 8.74 -11.06
C GLU A 255 -16.71 7.41 -10.35
N VAL A 256 -15.50 7.19 -9.80
CA VAL A 256 -15.18 5.97 -9.03
C VAL A 256 -16.07 5.87 -7.80
N ARG A 257 -16.26 6.95 -7.05
CA ARG A 257 -17.17 7.00 -5.89
C ARG A 257 -18.58 6.59 -6.28
N ALA A 258 -19.15 7.21 -7.32
CA ALA A 258 -20.51 6.87 -7.75
C ALA A 258 -20.64 5.41 -8.20
N ALA A 259 -19.60 4.86 -8.86
CA ALA A 259 -19.57 3.46 -9.28
C ALA A 259 -19.50 2.47 -8.10
N LEU A 260 -18.80 2.83 -7.03
CA LEU A 260 -18.75 2.08 -5.77
C LEU A 260 -20.09 2.18 -5.01
N GLU A 261 -20.63 3.39 -4.83
CA GLU A 261 -21.91 3.60 -4.14
C GLU A 261 -23.09 2.91 -4.84
N THR A 262 -23.10 2.90 -6.18
CA THR A 262 -24.09 2.16 -6.97
C THR A 262 -24.06 0.65 -6.70
N ARG A 263 -22.89 0.11 -6.31
CA ARG A 263 -22.69 -1.28 -5.91
C ARG A 263 -22.90 -1.51 -4.41
N GLY A 264 -23.34 -0.49 -3.67
CA GLY A 264 -23.70 -0.62 -2.26
C GLY A 264 -22.55 -0.40 -1.28
N PHE A 265 -21.38 0.06 -1.74
CA PHE A 265 -20.28 0.40 -0.84
C PHE A 265 -20.54 1.73 -0.13
N GLU A 266 -20.22 1.80 1.16
CA GLU A 266 -19.97 3.06 1.85
C GLU A 266 -18.61 3.61 1.39
N VAL A 267 -18.60 4.86 0.93
CA VAL A 267 -17.36 5.55 0.54
C VAL A 267 -17.08 6.69 1.50
N VAL A 268 -15.95 6.59 2.20
CA VAL A 268 -15.42 7.60 3.12
C VAL A 268 -14.38 8.43 2.37
N GLU A 269 -14.72 9.67 2.04
CA GLU A 269 -13.79 10.57 1.34
C GLU A 269 -12.87 11.30 2.32
N LEU A 270 -11.55 11.24 2.08
CA LEU A 270 -10.55 12.00 2.82
C LEU A 270 -9.81 13.00 1.94
N ALA A 271 -9.58 14.19 2.48
CA ALA A 271 -8.70 15.17 1.86
C ALA A 271 -7.25 14.67 1.87
N MET A 272 -6.61 14.66 0.70
CA MET A 272 -5.23 14.19 0.49
C MET A 272 -4.44 15.18 -0.36
N GLN A 273 -4.77 16.48 -0.33
CA GLN A 273 -4.22 17.45 -1.29
C GLN A 273 -2.74 17.73 -1.06
N GLU A 274 -2.27 17.67 0.19
CA GLU A 274 -0.87 17.92 0.53
C GLU A 274 -0.07 16.63 0.46
N ILE A 275 -0.60 15.51 0.99
CA ILE A 275 0.02 14.18 0.88
C ILE A 275 0.22 13.75 -0.58
N ARG A 276 -0.78 13.97 -1.45
CA ARG A 276 -0.70 13.58 -2.87
C ARG A 276 0.46 14.24 -3.61
N LYS A 277 0.92 15.42 -3.15
CA LYS A 277 2.08 16.07 -3.77
C LYS A 277 3.36 15.25 -3.61
N ALA A 278 3.46 14.44 -2.56
CA ALA A 278 4.53 13.46 -2.38
C ALA A 278 4.25 12.13 -3.12
N GLY A 279 3.32 12.10 -4.07
CA GLY A 279 3.12 10.97 -4.98
C GLY A 279 2.17 9.86 -4.50
N GLY A 280 1.86 9.79 -3.20
CA GLY A 280 1.03 8.71 -2.64
C GLY A 280 -0.46 9.00 -2.49
N GLY A 281 -1.21 7.95 -2.17
CA GLY A 281 -2.62 8.01 -1.77
C GLY A 281 -2.86 7.23 -0.46
N PRO A 282 -4.11 7.13 0.02
CA PRO A 282 -4.45 6.52 1.31
C PRO A 282 -3.77 5.17 1.57
N LYS A 283 -3.82 4.26 0.58
CA LYS A 283 -3.23 2.91 0.68
C LYS A 283 -1.74 2.89 1.02
N GLY A 284 -0.95 3.87 0.56
CA GLY A 284 0.48 3.96 0.84
C GLY A 284 0.78 4.31 2.30
N LEU A 285 -0.15 4.99 2.97
CA LEU A 285 0.00 5.53 4.33
C LEU A 285 -0.16 4.45 5.43
N VAL A 286 -0.62 3.26 5.04
CA VAL A 286 -1.04 2.20 5.95
C VAL A 286 -0.36 0.91 5.56
N LEU A 287 0.41 0.34 6.48
CA LEU A 287 0.88 -1.04 6.41
C LEU A 287 -0.11 -1.89 7.22
N PRO A 288 -0.99 -2.68 6.57
CA PRO A 288 -1.88 -3.59 7.29
C PRO A 288 -1.04 -4.64 8.02
N LEU A 289 -1.23 -4.72 9.34
CA LEU A 289 -0.63 -5.76 10.17
C LEU A 289 -1.58 -6.95 10.28
N GLU A 290 -2.89 -6.70 10.37
CA GLU A 290 -3.85 -7.78 10.53
C GLU A 290 -5.15 -7.48 9.80
N ARG A 291 -5.66 -8.48 9.09
CA ARG A 291 -7.02 -8.49 8.56
C ARG A 291 -7.72 -9.79 8.92
N THR A 292 -8.98 -9.69 9.33
CA THR A 292 -9.86 -10.84 9.47
C THR A 292 -10.18 -11.41 8.08
N PRO A 293 -9.99 -12.73 7.85
CA PRO A 293 -10.40 -13.41 6.62
C PRO A 293 -11.87 -13.17 6.28
N VAL A 294 -12.24 -13.22 5.01
CA VAL A 294 -13.66 -13.13 4.63
C VAL A 294 -14.23 -14.54 4.73
N GLU A 295 -15.23 -14.74 5.58
CA GLU A 295 -15.95 -16.02 5.65
C GLU A 295 -16.66 -16.29 4.31
N GLU A 296 -16.50 -17.50 3.77
CA GLU A 296 -17.19 -18.00 2.56
C GLU A 296 -18.71 -18.13 2.73
#